data_AF-A0A354P9Q4-F1
#
_entry.id   AF-A0A354P9Q4-F1
#
_cell.length_a   1.000
_cell.length_b   1.000
_cell.length_c   1.000
_cell.angle_alpha   90.00
_cell.angle_beta   90.00
_cell.angle_gamma   90.00
#
_symmetry.space_group_name_H-M   'P 1'
#
loop_
_entity.id
_entity.type
_entity.pdbx_description
1 polymer ?
#
loop_
_entity_poly.entity_id
_entity_poly.type
_entity_poly.pdbx_seq_one_letter_code
_entity_poly.pdbx_strand_id
1 'polypeptide(L)' 'MPNTFLEFHKMFPGPLQLLVVLFIVLLLFGGAKVPSLMRNLGRGASEFKKGLSDADDGGDDKALEDKRS' A
#
# COMPACT_ATOMS: atom_id res chain seq x y z
N MET A 1 34.21 -14.87 -23.56
CA MET A 1 34.39 -14.55 -22.13
C MET A 1 33.00 -14.35 -21.54
N PRO A 2 32.60 -15.08 -20.48
CA PRO A 2 31.30 -14.86 -19.86
C PRO A 2 31.27 -13.47 -19.22
N ASN A 3 30.28 -12.65 -19.59
CA ASN A 3 30.09 -11.29 -19.09
C ASN A 3 29.66 -11.33 -17.61
N THR A 4 30.63 -11.34 -16.71
CA THR A 4 30.44 -11.35 -15.25
C THR A 4 29.68 -10.13 -14.72
N PHE A 5 29.57 -9.05 -15.49
CA PHE A 5 28.76 -7.87 -15.16
C PHE A 5 27.23 -8.14 -15.12
N LEU A 6 26.74 -9.13 -15.88
CA LEU A 6 25.32 -9.53 -15.84
C LEU A 6 25.03 -10.60 -14.77
N GLU A 7 26.02 -11.38 -14.34
CA GLU A 7 25.85 -12.42 -13.32
C GLU A 7 25.83 -11.86 -11.88
N PHE A 8 26.39 -10.66 -11.66
CA PHE A 8 26.18 -9.89 -10.41
C PHE A 8 24.71 -9.60 -10.14
N HIS A 9 23.88 -9.51 -11.18
CA HIS A 9 22.44 -9.31 -11.06
C HIS A 9 21.70 -10.57 -10.57
N LYS A 10 22.22 -11.77 -10.88
CA LYS A 10 21.57 -13.04 -10.55
C LYS A 10 21.97 -13.62 -9.19
N MET A 11 23.11 -13.20 -8.63
CA MET A 11 23.60 -13.72 -7.34
C MET A 11 23.04 -12.97 -6.11
N PHE A 12 22.42 -11.80 -6.28
CA PHE A 12 21.79 -11.04 -5.20
C PHE A 12 20.29 -10.76 -5.46
N PRO A 13 19.41 -11.78 -5.53
CA PRO A 13 17.97 -11.56 -5.44
C PRO A 13 17.62 -11.30 -3.96
N GLY A 14 18.11 -10.17 -3.44
CA GLY A 14 18.03 -9.84 -2.03
C GLY A 14 17.50 -8.44 -1.78
N PRO A 15 17.12 -8.13 -0.52
CA PRO A 15 16.53 -6.85 -0.11
C PRO A 15 17.28 -5.61 -0.62
N LEU A 16 18.58 -5.73 -0.90
CA LEU A 16 19.41 -4.65 -1.43
C LEU A 16 18.94 -4.11 -2.79
N GLN A 17 18.44 -4.95 -3.70
CA GLN A 17 17.95 -4.45 -4.99
C GLN A 17 16.71 -3.57 -4.82
N LEU A 18 15.76 -4.01 -3.99
CA LEU A 18 14.59 -3.22 -3.62
C LEU A 18 15.00 -1.91 -2.93
N LEU A 19 16.02 -1.95 -2.06
CA LEU A 19 16.54 -0.75 -1.40
C LEU A 19 17.12 0.26 -2.40
N VAL A 20 17.90 -0.19 -3.39
CA VAL A 20 18.47 0.68 -4.44
C VAL A 20 17.38 1.29 -5.31
N VAL A 21 16.38 0.49 -5.73
CA VAL A 21 15.23 1.00 -6.51
C VAL A 21 14.44 2.02 -5.69
N LEU A 22 14.17 1.71 -4.42
CA LEU A 22 13.48 2.62 -3.51
C LEU A 22 14.26 3.94 -3.35
N PHE A 23 15.58 3.87 -3.26
CA PHE A 23 16.44 5.04 -3.16
C PHE A 23 16.37 5.92 -4.41
N ILE A 24 16.41 5.32 -5.61
CA ILE A 24 16.25 6.07 -6.89
C ILE A 24 14.86 6.73 -6.95
N VAL A 25 13.80 6.01 -6.62
CA VAL A 25 12.43 6.56 -6.57
C VAL A 25 12.35 7.71 -5.56
N LEU A 26 13.03 7.58 -4.40
CA LEU A 26 13.08 8.63 -3.38
C LEU A 26 13.81 9.88 -3.85
N LEU A 27 14.87 9.74 -4.67
CA LEU A 27 15.59 10.88 -5.25
C LEU A 27 14.76 11.59 -6.32
N LEU A 28 14.01 10.85 -7.15
CA LEU A 28 13.18 11.42 -8.22
C LEU A 28 11.90 12.08 -7.69
N PHE A 29 11.20 11.42 -6.76
CA PHE A 29 9.92 11.89 -6.23
C PHE A 29 10.04 12.63 -4.89
N GLY A 30 11.17 12.50 -4.20
CA GLY A 30 11.40 13.04 -2.86
C GLY A 30 10.88 12.14 -1.74
N GLY A 31 11.56 12.19 -0.59
CA GLY A 31 11.23 11.47 0.66
C GLY A 31 9.78 11.56 1.11
N ALA A 32 9.15 12.70 0.85
CA ALA A 32 7.82 13.03 1.36
C ALA A 32 6.66 12.57 0.44
N LYS A 33 6.92 12.31 -0.84
CA LYS A 33 5.83 12.08 -1.81
C LYS A 33 5.33 10.64 -1.81
N VAL A 34 6.23 9.66 -1.68
CA VAL A 34 5.86 8.24 -1.58
C VAL A 34 4.96 7.96 -0.35
N PRO A 35 5.29 8.44 0.88
CA PRO A 35 4.42 8.23 2.04
C PRO A 35 3.08 8.96 1.92
N SER A 36 3.06 10.17 1.34
CA SER A 36 1.82 10.94 1.15
C SER A 36 0.84 10.26 0.19
N LEU A 37 1.35 9.71 -0.93
CA LEU A 37 0.54 8.94 -1.86
C LEU A 37 0.01 7.65 -1.22
N MET A 38 0.84 6.91 -0.48
CA MET A 38 0.41 5.73 0.28
C MET A 38 -0.64 6.08 1.33
N ARG A 39 -0.51 7.21 2.04
CA ARG A 39 -1.47 7.65 3.05
C ARG A 39 -2.84 7.94 2.43
N ASN A 40 -2.85 8.63 1.29
CA ASN A 40 -4.09 8.98 0.58
C ASN A 40 -4.75 7.73 -0.03
N LEU A 41 -3.96 6.86 -0.66
CA LEU A 41 -4.42 5.59 -1.20
C LEU A 41 -4.95 4.66 -0.10
N GLY A 42 -4.27 4.60 1.05
CA GLY A 42 -4.67 3.79 2.19
C GLY A 42 -5.99 4.27 2.82
N ARG A 43 -6.21 5.59 2.90
CA ARG A 43 -7.50 6.16 3.32
C ARG A 43 -8.62 5.78 2.36
N GLY A 44 -8.42 5.99 1.06
CA GLY A 44 -9.41 5.61 0.04
C GLY A 44 -9.72 4.12 0.04
N ALA A 45 -8.69 3.27 0.16
CA ALA A 45 -8.87 1.81 0.26
C ALA A 45 -9.61 1.40 1.56
N SER A 46 -9.35 2.09 2.68
CA SER A 46 -10.07 1.83 3.94
C SER A 46 -11.54 2.23 3.86
N GLU A 47 -11.86 3.37 3.24
CA GLU A 47 -13.23 3.82 3.05
C GLU A 47 -13.98 2.92 2.06
N PHE A 48 -13.31 2.52 0.98
CA PHE A 48 -13.84 1.55 0.03
C PHE A 48 -14.18 0.22 0.72
N LYS A 49 -13.28 -0.30 1.56
CA LYS A 49 -13.54 -1.53 2.32
C LYS A 49 -14.71 -1.36 3.29
N LYS A 50 -14.82 -0.22 4.00
CA LYS A 50 -15.96 0.05 4.89
C LYS A 50 -17.28 0.11 4.14
N GLY A 51 -17.33 0.81 3.01
CA GLY A 51 -18.54 0.89 2.19
C GLY A 51 -18.96 -0.47 1.62
N LEU A 52 -18.01 -1.34 1.29
CA LEU A 52 -18.30 -2.72 0.90
C LEU A 52 -18.84 -3.56 2.06
N SER A 53 -18.26 -3.45 3.25
CA SER A 53 -18.75 -4.15 4.44
C SER A 53 -20.15 -3.67 4.86
N ASP A 54 -20.40 -2.36 4.85
CA ASP A 54 -21.72 -1.80 5.15
C ASP A 54 -22.78 -2.21 4.12
N ALA A 55 -22.37 -2.50 2.87
CA ALA A 55 -23.26 -3.00 1.82
C ALA A 55 -23.53 -4.52 1.90
N ASP A 56 -22.57 -5.30 2.41
CA ASP A 56 -22.66 -6.76 2.53
C ASP A 56 -23.36 -7.21 3.81
N ASP A 57 -23.19 -6.46 4.92
CA ASP A 57 -23.83 -6.78 6.21
C ASP A 57 -25.33 -6.42 6.27
N GLY A 58 -25.90 -5.83 5.22
CA GLY A 58 -27.30 -5.39 5.22
C GLY A 58 -27.49 -4.21 6.16
N GLY A 59 -27.86 -3.06 5.60
CA GLY A 59 -28.26 -1.92 6.41
C GLY A 59 -29.32 -2.33 7.45
N ASP A 60 -29.30 -1.63 8.59
CA ASP A 60 -30.43 -1.41 9.51
C ASP A 60 -30.32 -2.01 10.94
N ASP A 61 -29.14 -2.36 11.45
CA ASP A 61 -29.05 -2.95 12.81
C ASP A 61 -28.62 -1.98 13.93
N LYS A 62 -28.38 -0.69 13.63
CA LYS A 62 -27.85 0.28 14.62
C LYS A 62 -28.83 1.40 15.03
N ALA A 63 -30.05 1.40 14.52
CA ALA A 63 -31.06 2.42 14.83
C ALA A 63 -32.17 1.96 15.80
N LEU A 64 -32.22 0.69 16.20
CA LEU A 64 -33.30 0.15 17.05
C LEU A 64 -33.01 0.11 18.57
N GLU A 65 -31.80 0.42 19.02
CA GLU A 65 -31.40 0.38 20.45
C GLU A 65 -31.41 1.75 21.15
N ASP A 66 -32.33 2.66 20.75
CA ASP A 66 -32.61 3.91 21.49
C ASP A 66 -34.12 4.14 21.72
N LYS A 67 -34.98 3.22 21.24
CA LYS A 67 -36.44 3.25 21.42
C LYS A 67 -36.97 2.03 22.20
N ARG A 68 -36.30 1.69 23.29
CA ARG A 68 -36.85 0.81 24.34
C ARG A 68 -36.57 1.41 25.73
N SER A 69 -36.94 2.69 25.86
CA SER A 69 -37.46 3.23 27.13
C SER A 69 -38.79 2.57 27.48
#